data_AF-A0A8K0GM79-F1
#
_entry.id   AF-A0A8K0GM79-F1
#
_cell.length_a   1.000
_cell.length_b   1.000
_cell.length_c   1.000
_cell.angle_alpha   90.00
_cell.angle_beta   90.00
_cell.angle_gamma   90.00
#
_symmetry.space_group_name_H-M   'P 1'
#
loop_
_entity.id
_entity.type
_entity.pdbx_description
1 polymer ?
#
loop_
_entity_poly.entity_id
_entity_poly.type
_entity_poly.pdbx_seq_one_letter_code
_entity_poly.pdbx_strand_id
1 'polypeptide(L)'
;MHFYMTTVVALNHDSAEAIFTTRAYGSIGVIAMYALGGEAMKSMNRDTLSFLFKYPISKLNAAEANQVEMLITTLLIRKPILKASDIFKVETRLFASITGTVVTYVLVALQFHAKLSKH
;
A
#
# COMPACT_ATOMS: atom_id res chain seq x y z
N MET A 1 14.81 0.66 -12.34
CA MET A 1 15.70 -0.39 -12.87
C MET A 1 15.15 -1.81 -12.67
N HIS A 2 14.41 -2.12 -11.58
CA HIS A 2 13.82 -3.46 -11.39
C HIS A 2 12.76 -3.88 -12.42
N PHE A 3 11.97 -2.94 -12.97
CA PHE A 3 10.95 -3.25 -13.98
C PHE A 3 11.51 -3.80 -15.29
N TYR A 4 12.69 -3.33 -15.72
CA TYR A 4 13.28 -3.75 -16.99
C TYR A 4 13.83 -5.17 -16.93
N MET A 5 14.32 -5.60 -15.77
CA MET A 5 14.93 -6.93 -15.63
C MET A 5 13.89 -8.05 -15.61
N THR A 6 12.70 -7.81 -15.03
CA THR A 6 11.60 -8.78 -15.02
C THR A 6 10.96 -8.95 -16.40
N THR A 7 10.88 -7.89 -17.20
CA THR A 7 10.38 -7.98 -18.59
C THR A 7 11.35 -8.72 -19.52
N VAL A 8 12.66 -8.63 -19.30
CA VAL A 8 13.67 -9.30 -20.14
C VAL A 8 13.68 -10.83 -19.90
N VAL A 9 13.41 -11.29 -18.67
CA VAL A 9 13.33 -12.73 -18.37
C VAL A 9 12.09 -13.39 -19.01
N ALA A 10 10.97 -12.66 -19.12
CA ALA A 10 9.73 -13.18 -19.72
C ALA A 10 9.74 -13.22 -21.26
N LEU A 11 10.64 -12.47 -21.91
CA LEU A 11 10.79 -12.49 -23.38
C LEU A 11 11.67 -13.65 -23.88
N ASN A 12 12.51 -14.24 -23.01
CA ASN A 12 13.38 -15.37 -23.35
C ASN A 12 12.71 -16.74 -23.16
N HIS A 13 11.54 -16.80 -22.54
CA HIS A 13 10.78 -18.02 -22.34
C HIS A 13 9.41 -17.86 -23.01
N ASP A 14 9.25 -18.51 -24.16
CA ASP A 14 8.15 -18.36 -25.13
C ASP A 14 6.82 -19.00 -24.64
N SER A 15 6.50 -18.84 -23.35
CA SER A 15 5.27 -19.36 -22.75
C SER A 15 4.40 -18.21 -22.25
N ALA A 16 3.22 -18.07 -22.85
CA ALA A 16 2.23 -17.05 -22.48
C ALA A 16 1.89 -17.06 -20.97
N GLU A 17 1.98 -18.23 -20.33
CA GLU A 17 1.83 -18.39 -18.88
C GLU A 17 2.90 -17.66 -18.06
N ALA A 18 4.16 -17.66 -18.50
CA ALA A 18 5.26 -16.99 -17.82
C ALA A 18 5.10 -15.45 -17.88
N ILE A 19 4.61 -14.93 -19.00
CA ILE A 19 4.32 -13.51 -19.17
C ILE A 19 3.14 -13.10 -18.27
N PHE A 20 2.08 -13.91 -18.20
CA PHE A 20 0.89 -13.60 -17.42
C PHE A 20 1.16 -13.63 -15.92
N THR A 21 1.88 -14.65 -15.44
CA THR A 21 2.30 -14.77 -14.04
C THR A 21 3.22 -13.63 -13.64
N THR A 22 4.23 -13.31 -14.44
CA THR A 22 5.16 -12.21 -14.17
C THR A 22 4.43 -10.86 -14.06
N ARG A 23 3.45 -10.60 -14.95
CA ARG A 23 2.62 -9.38 -14.90
C ARG A 23 1.72 -9.34 -13.67
N ALA A 24 1.11 -10.46 -13.29
CA ALA A 24 0.26 -10.56 -12.11
C ALA A 24 1.07 -10.30 -10.82
N TYR A 25 2.21 -10.97 -10.65
CA TYR A 25 3.10 -10.76 -9.51
C TYR A 25 3.66 -9.34 -9.47
N GLY A 26 4.06 -8.79 -10.62
CA GLY A 26 4.53 -7.40 -10.70
C GLY A 26 3.46 -6.39 -10.25
N SER A 27 2.23 -6.57 -10.72
CA SER A 27 1.11 -5.68 -10.38
C SER A 27 0.73 -5.77 -8.90
N ILE A 28 0.65 -6.98 -8.35
CA ILE A 28 0.37 -7.21 -6.91
C ILE A 28 1.49 -6.61 -6.05
N GLY A 29 2.76 -6.81 -6.45
CA GLY A 29 3.93 -6.28 -5.74
C GLY A 29 3.94 -4.75 -5.66
N VAL A 30 3.57 -4.07 -6.74
CA VAL A 30 3.46 -2.60 -6.75
C VAL A 30 2.36 -2.12 -5.79
N ILE A 31 1.18 -2.73 -5.82
CA ILE A 31 0.07 -2.35 -4.93
C ILE A 31 0.46 -2.63 -3.46
N ALA A 32 1.13 -3.75 -3.19
CA ALA A 32 1.64 -4.07 -1.86
C ALA A 32 2.65 -3.04 -1.35
N MET A 33 3.57 -2.58 -2.22
CA MET A 33 4.55 -1.55 -1.87
C MET A 33 3.87 -0.23 -1.48
N TYR A 34 2.85 0.20 -2.22
CA TYR A 34 2.10 1.41 -1.88
C TYR A 34 1.29 1.25 -0.58
N ALA A 35 0.68 0.08 -0.34
CA ALA A 35 -0.05 -0.20 0.89
C ALA A 35 0.88 -0.19 2.12
N LEU A 36 2.04 -0.84 2.03
CA LEU A 36 3.04 -0.87 3.09
C LEU A 36 3.67 0.50 3.34
N GLY A 37 3.95 1.27 2.28
CA GLY A 37 4.44 2.64 2.40
C GLY A 37 3.46 3.57 3.11
N GLY A 38 2.15 3.39 2.88
CA GLY A 38 1.10 4.11 3.59
C GLY A 38 1.05 3.79 5.09
N GLU A 39 1.24 2.52 5.46
CA GLU A 39 1.34 2.14 6.87
C GLU A 39 2.60 2.65 7.54
N ALA A 40 3.74 2.62 6.86
CA ALA A 40 4.99 3.19 7.36
C ALA A 40 4.82 4.68 7.69
N MET A 41 4.19 5.46 6.81
CA MET A 41 3.90 6.87 7.08
C MET A 41 2.95 7.08 8.27
N LYS A 42 1.94 6.22 8.44
CA LYS A 42 1.06 6.26 9.62
C LYS A 42 1.83 5.95 10.91
N SER A 43 2.76 4.98 10.87
CA SER A 43 3.62 4.65 12.02
C SER A 43 4.53 5.82 12.36
N MET A 44 5.23 6.38 11.36
CA MET A 44 6.10 7.55 11.56
C MET A 44 5.33 8.72 12.18
N ASN A 45 4.11 9.01 11.69
CA ASN A 45 3.27 10.06 12.26
C ASN A 45 2.91 9.80 13.74
N ARG A 46 2.63 8.54 14.09
CA ARG A 46 2.35 8.15 15.49
C ARG A 46 3.60 8.31 16.36
N ASP A 47 4.76 7.91 15.85
CA ASP A 47 6.02 7.97 16.59
C ASP A 47 6.47 9.43 16.79
N THR A 48 6.31 10.28 15.77
CA THR A 48 6.50 11.73 15.88
C THR A 48 5.56 12.36 16.90
N LEU A 49 4.26 12.03 16.87
CA LEU A 49 3.32 12.51 17.88
C LEU A 49 3.72 12.07 19.30
N SER A 50 4.09 10.80 19.47
CA SER A 50 4.54 10.28 20.78
C SER A 50 5.79 11.00 21.29
N PHE A 51 6.73 11.31 20.39
CA PHE A 51 7.92 12.10 20.72
C PHE A 51 7.55 13.53 21.14
N LEU A 52 6.70 14.21 20.38
CA LEU A 52 6.25 15.58 20.69
C LEU A 52 5.52 15.66 22.03
N PHE A 53 4.69 14.66 22.37
CA PHE A 53 4.02 14.59 23.68
C PHE A 53 4.96 14.30 24.86
N LYS A 54 6.09 13.63 24.62
CA LYS A 54 7.11 13.35 25.65
C LYS A 54 8.16 14.45 25.77
N TYR A 55 8.16 15.41 24.85
CA TYR A 55 9.12 16.51 24.86
C TYR A 55 8.88 17.38 26.11
N PRO A 56 9.92 17.78 26.86
CA PRO A 56 9.74 18.56 28.08
C PRO A 56 9.33 20.00 27.75
N ILE A 57 8.01 20.21 27.61
CA ILE A 57 7.39 21.49 27.29
C ILE A 57 7.73 22.56 28.35
N SER A 58 8.03 22.13 29.58
CA SER A 58 8.45 23.01 30.69
C SER A 58 9.77 23.75 30.48
N LYS A 59 10.57 23.38 29.47
CA LYS A 59 11.83 24.06 29.12
C LYS A 59 11.70 25.00 27.92
N LEU A 60 10.54 25.04 27.27
CA LEU A 60 10.30 25.86 26.08
C LEU A 60 9.82 27.25 26.48
N ASN A 61 10.19 28.24 25.69
CA ASN A 61 9.58 29.56 25.79
C ASN A 61 8.12 29.52 25.28
N ALA A 62 7.32 30.54 25.60
CA ALA A 62 5.90 30.56 25.24
C ALA A 62 5.64 30.48 23.72
N ALA A 63 6.54 31.02 22.89
CA ALA A 63 6.42 30.95 21.44
C ALA A 63 6.73 29.55 20.89
N GLU A 64 7.74 28.88 21.43
CA GLU A 64 8.11 27.51 21.08
C GLU A 64 7.05 26.49 21.53
N ALA A 65 6.47 26.67 22.72
CA ALA A 65 5.37 25.84 23.20
C ALA A 65 4.15 25.94 22.26
N ASN A 66 3.79 27.16 21.85
CA ASN A 66 2.71 27.38 20.87
C ASN A 66 3.02 26.74 19.50
N GLN A 67 4.27 26.76 19.04
CA GLN A 67 4.67 26.10 17.79
C GLN A 67 4.53 24.58 17.88
N VAL A 68 4.94 23.98 19.01
CA VAL A 68 4.79 22.53 19.24
C VAL A 68 3.31 22.15 19.31
N GLU A 69 2.48 22.93 20.00
CA GLU A 69 1.03 22.69 20.09
C GLU A 69 0.34 22.80 18.72
N MET A 70 0.74 23.79 17.91
CA MET A 70 0.26 23.94 16.53
C MET A 70 0.70 22.77 15.64
N LEU A 71 1.92 22.28 15.81
CA LEU A 71 2.44 21.12 15.09
C LEU A 71 1.69 19.84 15.46
N ILE A 72 1.46 19.60 16.77
CA ILE A 72 0.67 18.46 17.27
C ILE A 72 -0.74 18.51 16.68
N THR A 73 -1.40 19.69 16.77
CA THR A 73 -2.74 19.91 16.23
C THR A 73 -2.79 19.64 14.72
N THR A 74 -1.79 20.11 13.99
CA THR A 74 -1.70 19.90 12.54
C THR A 74 -1.50 18.41 12.19
N LEU A 75 -0.65 17.69 12.92
CA LEU A 75 -0.40 16.25 12.72
C LEU A 75 -1.60 15.37 13.13
N LEU A 76 -2.43 15.84 14.06
CA LEU A 76 -3.70 15.19 14.44
C LEU A 76 -4.80 15.40 13.40
N ILE A 77 -4.92 16.61 12.85
CA ILE A 77 -5.94 16.97 11.85
C ILE A 77 -5.57 16.44 10.47
N ARG A 78 -4.33 16.66 10.02
CA ARG A 78 -3.80 16.18 8.73
C ARG A 78 -3.06 14.86 8.91
N LYS A 79 -3.78 13.80 9.26
CA LYS A 79 -3.22 12.45 9.19
C LYS A 79 -2.71 12.19 7.76
N PRO A 80 -1.49 11.66 7.58
CA PRO A 80 -1.02 11.28 6.26
C PRO A 80 -1.90 10.16 5.73
N ILE A 81 -2.77 10.50 4.78
CA ILE A 81 -3.62 9.56 4.06
C ILE A 81 -3.09 9.54 2.63
N LEU A 82 -2.53 8.41 2.23
CA LEU A 82 -2.30 8.14 0.82
C LEU A 82 -3.67 7.90 0.17
N LYS A 83 -4.05 8.78 -0.76
CA LYS A 83 -5.24 8.61 -1.57
C LYS A 83 -4.81 8.30 -3.01
N ALA A 84 -5.34 7.22 -3.57
CA ALA A 84 -5.25 6.94 -4.99
C ALA A 84 -6.48 7.56 -5.63
N SER A 85 -6.33 8.79 -6.14
CA SER A 85 -7.45 9.65 -6.55
C SER A 85 -8.41 9.95 -5.38
N ASP A 86 -9.46 10.75 -5.61
CA ASP A 86 -10.48 11.05 -4.59
C ASP A 86 -11.40 9.86 -4.26
N ILE A 87 -11.14 8.70 -4.85
CA ILE A 87 -12.02 7.52 -4.82
C ILE A 87 -11.58 6.53 -3.74
N PHE A 88 -10.27 6.28 -3.58
CA PHE A 88 -9.78 5.24 -2.69
C PHE A 88 -8.67 5.73 -1.76
N LYS A 89 -8.78 5.38 -0.47
CA LYS A 89 -7.66 5.48 0.46
C LYS A 89 -6.79 4.24 0.28
N VAL A 90 -5.50 4.45 0.03
CA VAL A 90 -4.50 3.40 -0.09
C VAL A 90 -4.18 2.91 1.31
N GLU A 91 -4.87 1.85 1.71
CA GLU A 91 -4.67 1.15 2.97
C GLU A 91 -4.47 -0.35 2.70
N THR A 92 -3.86 -1.07 3.64
CA THR A 92 -3.71 -2.54 3.58
C THR A 92 -5.05 -3.26 3.42
N ARG A 93 -6.15 -2.68 3.90
CA ARG A 93 -7.51 -3.17 3.66
C ARG A 93 -7.90 -3.17 2.18
N LEU A 94 -7.52 -2.14 1.43
CA LEU A 94 -7.74 -2.07 -0.01
C LEU A 94 -6.95 -3.17 -0.74
N PHE A 95 -5.70 -3.39 -0.31
CA PHE A 95 -4.87 -4.47 -0.85
C PHE A 95 -5.47 -5.86 -0.58
N ALA A 96 -5.93 -6.12 0.65
CA ALA A 96 -6.61 -7.37 1.00
C ALA A 96 -7.88 -7.58 0.16
N SER A 97 -8.65 -6.51 -0.06
CA SER A 97 -9.85 -6.55 -0.91
C SER A 97 -9.51 -6.90 -2.35
N ILE A 98 -8.52 -6.23 -2.97
CA ILE A 98 -8.11 -6.49 -4.35
C ILE A 98 -7.62 -7.93 -4.50
N THR A 99 -6.75 -8.38 -3.59
CA THR A 99 -6.21 -9.74 -3.62
C THR A 99 -7.31 -10.79 -3.49
N GLY A 100 -8.26 -10.56 -2.56
CA GLY A 100 -9.43 -11.41 -2.40
C GLY A 100 -10.27 -11.50 -3.68
N THR A 101 -10.57 -10.36 -4.32
CA THR A 101 -11.30 -10.33 -5.58
C THR A 101 -10.58 -11.10 -6.69
N VAL A 102 -9.26 -10.93 -6.84
CA VAL A 102 -8.47 -11.67 -7.83
C VAL A 102 -8.57 -13.18 -7.59
N VAL A 103 -8.39 -13.64 -6.36
CA VAL A 103 -8.50 -15.06 -6.00
C VAL A 103 -9.89 -15.59 -6.31
N THR A 104 -10.95 -14.87 -5.93
CA THR A 104 -12.33 -15.26 -6.23
C THR A 104 -12.56 -15.40 -7.72
N TYR A 105 -12.12 -14.44 -8.55
CA TYR A 105 -12.27 -14.52 -9.99
C TYR A 105 -11.53 -15.72 -10.59
N VAL A 106 -10.30 -15.98 -10.15
CA VAL A 106 -9.52 -17.15 -10.61
C VAL A 106 -10.22 -18.45 -10.24
N LEU A 107 -10.70 -18.59 -9.00
CA LEU A 107 -11.41 -19.79 -8.55
C LEU A 107 -12.71 -20.02 -9.33
N VAL A 108 -13.49 -18.96 -9.58
CA VAL A 108 -14.71 -19.04 -10.38
C VAL A 108 -14.38 -19.46 -11.81
N ALA A 109 -13.35 -18.87 -12.43
CA ALA A 109 -12.93 -19.24 -13.77
C ALA A 109 -12.49 -20.72 -13.86
N LEU A 110 -11.73 -21.21 -12.87
CA LEU A 110 -11.32 -22.60 -12.78
C LEU A 110 -12.53 -23.54 -12.59
N GLN A 111 -13.51 -23.16 -11.77
CA GLN A 111 -14.75 -23.92 -11.59
C GLN A 111 -15.56 -24.02 -12.89
N PHE A 112 -15.68 -22.92 -13.64
CA PHE A 112 -16.33 -22.93 -14.95
C PHE A 112 -15.59 -23.80 -15.95
N HIS A 113 -14.26 -23.70 -16.01
CA HIS A 113 -13.44 -24.52 -16.89
C HIS A 113 -13.56 -26.01 -16.57
N ALA A 114 -13.47 -26.39 -15.30
CA ALA A 114 -13.61 -27.78 -14.86
C ALA A 114 -15.02 -28.34 -15.14
N LYS A 115 -16.06 -27.49 -15.09
CA LYS A 115 -17.44 -27.88 -15.39
C LYS A 115 -17.68 -28.05 -16.90
N LEU A 116 -17.09 -27.17 -17.72
CA LEU A 116 -17.16 -27.24 -19.18
C LEU A 116 -16.33 -28.39 -19.76
N SER A 117 -15.18 -28.72 -19.15
CA SER A 117 -14.31 -29.83 -19.57
C SER A 117 -14.92 -31.23 -19.35
N LYS A 118 -16.01 -31.35 -18.57
CA LYS A 118 -16.70 -32.61 -18.29
C LYS A 118 -17.90 -32.87 -19.22
N HIS A 119 -18.12 -32.01 -20.21
CA HIS A 119 -19.07 -32.21 -21.32
C HIS A 119 -18.30 -32.32 -22.63
#